data_AF-A0A2D5XC31-F1
#
_entry.id   AF-A0A2D5XC31-F1
#
_cell.length_a   1.000
_cell.length_b   1.000
_cell.length_c   1.000
_cell.angle_alpha   90.00
_cell.angle_beta   90.00
_cell.angle_gamma   90.00
#
_symmetry.space_group_name_H-M   'P 1'
#
loop_
_entity.id
_entity.type
_entity.pdbx_description
1 polymer ?
#
loop_
_entity_poly.entity_id
_entity_poly.type
_entity_poly.pdbx_seq_one_letter_code
_entity_poly.pdbx_strand_id
1 'polypeptide(L)'
;MKNSQAWSFDIMLAVIIFIGTIFFFFAILNKAPGTKVDELEQDASRIIEDMVSDDFEFRVTDGDKVNVTKLGDLIGNYSDIKSKLKIENEFCIFFEDEDGNIIYINISENRNYTGIGSGIINVGGIPCS
;
A
#
# COMPACT_ATOMS: atom_id res chain seq x y z
N MET A 1 -29.74 -45.54 37.68
CA MET A 1 -29.40 -45.17 36.29
C MET A 1 -29.91 -43.76 36.01
N LYS A 2 -29.17 -42.71 36.40
CA LYS A 2 -29.56 -41.32 36.12
C LYS A 2 -28.37 -40.36 35.89
N ASN A 3 -27.13 -40.85 36.02
CA ASN A 3 -25.92 -40.00 35.96
C ASN A 3 -25.11 -40.15 34.66
N SER A 4 -25.40 -41.15 33.81
CA SER A 4 -24.67 -41.32 32.54
C SER A 4 -25.14 -40.38 31.42
N GLN A 5 -26.38 -39.87 31.48
CA GLN A 5 -26.93 -38.97 30.45
C GLN A 5 -26.35 -37.54 30.54
N ALA A 6 -26.05 -37.06 31.75
CA ALA A 6 -25.43 -35.74 31.94
C ALA A 6 -24.01 -35.68 31.37
N TRP A 7 -23.24 -36.75 31.55
CA TRP A 7 -21.87 -36.86 31.02
C TRP A 7 -21.81 -36.82 29.50
N SER A 8 -22.75 -37.46 28.81
CA SER A 8 -22.83 -37.41 27.34
C SER A 8 -23.23 -36.05 26.80
N PHE A 9 -23.99 -35.27 27.57
CA PHE A 9 -24.43 -33.93 27.17
C PHE A 9 -23.29 -32.92 27.26
N ASP A 10 -22.49 -32.96 28.34
CA ASP A 10 -21.34 -32.07 28.51
C ASP A 10 -20.29 -32.27 27.41
N ILE A 11 -20.04 -33.53 27.02
CA ILE A 11 -19.12 -33.86 25.92
C ILE A 11 -19.66 -33.32 24.59
N MET A 12 -20.96 -33.49 24.31
CA MET A 12 -21.58 -32.97 23.09
C MET A 12 -21.50 -31.44 23.03
N LEU A 13 -21.77 -30.75 24.14
CA LEU A 13 -21.70 -29.30 24.25
C LEU A 13 -20.26 -28.80 24.00
N ALA A 14 -19.26 -29.46 24.58
CA ALA A 14 -17.85 -29.13 24.39
C ALA A 14 -17.43 -29.26 22.92
N VAL A 15 -17.88 -30.31 22.22
CA VAL A 15 -17.59 -30.51 20.79
C VAL A 15 -18.21 -29.40 19.93
N ILE A 16 -19.44 -28.99 20.22
CA ILE A 16 -20.12 -27.91 19.48
C ILE A 16 -19.37 -26.58 19.67
N ILE A 17 -18.99 -26.25 20.90
CA ILE A 17 -18.22 -25.02 21.18
C ILE A 17 -16.86 -25.07 20.48
N PHE A 18 -16.19 -26.21 20.49
CA PHE A 18 -14.88 -26.38 19.84
C PHE A 18 -14.97 -26.20 18.32
N ILE A 19 -15.95 -26.86 17.68
CA ILE A 19 -16.20 -26.72 16.24
C ILE A 19 -16.59 -25.27 15.89
N GLY A 20 -17.46 -24.65 16.67
CA GLY A 20 -17.86 -23.25 16.50
C GLY A 20 -16.67 -22.29 16.60
N THR A 21 -15.76 -22.54 17.55
CA THR A 21 -14.53 -21.75 17.72
C THR A 21 -13.61 -21.91 16.51
N ILE A 22 -13.44 -23.13 15.98
CA ILE A 22 -12.66 -23.39 14.77
C ILE A 22 -13.25 -22.63 13.57
N PHE A 23 -14.57 -22.70 13.36
CA PHE A 23 -15.23 -21.96 12.29
C PHE A 23 -15.07 -20.44 12.42
N PHE A 24 -15.13 -19.92 13.65
CA PHE A 24 -14.88 -18.51 13.92
C PHE A 24 -13.46 -18.09 13.52
N PHE A 25 -12.44 -18.87 13.90
CA PHE A 25 -11.06 -18.61 13.48
C PHE A 25 -10.88 -18.76 11.98
N PHE A 26 -11.46 -19.79 11.34
CA PHE A 26 -11.41 -19.95 9.89
C PHE A 26 -12.08 -18.77 9.16
N ALA A 27 -13.19 -18.24 9.66
CA ALA A 27 -13.84 -17.07 9.07
C ALA A 27 -12.96 -15.82 9.16
N ILE A 28 -12.21 -15.65 10.25
CA ILE A 28 -11.26 -14.53 10.41
C ILE A 28 -10.03 -14.72 9.51
N LEU A 29 -9.48 -15.93 9.46
CA LEU A 29 -8.28 -16.25 8.67
C LEU A 29 -8.55 -16.25 7.17
N ASN A 30 -9.76 -16.63 6.75
CA ASN A 30 -10.18 -16.64 5.35
C ASN A 30 -10.79 -15.31 4.88
N LYS A 31 -10.66 -14.22 5.65
CA LYS A 31 -10.79 -12.88 5.05
C LYS A 31 -9.68 -12.74 4.02
N ALA A 32 -10.03 -13.00 2.77
CA ALA A 32 -9.10 -13.03 1.65
C ALA A 32 -8.28 -11.72 1.60
N PRO A 33 -6.98 -11.78 1.28
CA PRO A 33 -6.15 -10.60 1.09
C PRO A 33 -6.57 -9.72 -0.11
N GLY A 34 -7.64 -10.10 -0.83
CA GLY A 34 -8.14 -9.37 -2.00
C GLY A 34 -8.46 -7.91 -1.73
N THR A 35 -8.92 -7.56 -0.52
CA THR A 35 -9.18 -6.14 -0.19
C THR A 35 -7.92 -5.29 -0.25
N LYS A 36 -6.74 -5.83 0.10
CA LYS A 36 -5.50 -5.04 0.12
C LYS A 36 -4.97 -4.72 -1.28
N VAL A 37 -5.11 -5.64 -2.23
CA VAL A 37 -4.65 -5.42 -3.61
C VAL A 37 -5.54 -4.38 -4.27
N ASP A 38 -6.86 -4.52 -4.10
CA ASP A 38 -7.84 -3.56 -4.62
C ASP A 38 -7.67 -2.17 -3.98
N GLU A 39 -7.39 -2.10 -2.67
CA GLU A 39 -7.05 -0.86 -1.96
C GLU A 39 -5.77 -0.21 -2.50
N LEU A 40 -4.71 -1.00 -2.73
CA LEU A 40 -3.44 -0.52 -3.29
C LEU A 40 -3.60 0.02 -4.72
N GLU A 41 -4.38 -0.65 -5.56
CA GLU A 41 -4.65 -0.19 -6.92
C GLU A 41 -5.48 1.09 -6.94
N GLN A 42 -6.46 1.20 -6.03
CA GLN A 42 -7.24 2.41 -5.85
C GLN A 42 -6.38 3.57 -5.34
N ASP A 43 -5.49 3.32 -4.38
CA ASP A 43 -4.55 4.32 -3.87
C ASP A 43 -3.60 4.79 -4.99
N ALA A 44 -3.03 3.87 -5.78
CA ALA A 44 -2.16 4.21 -6.91
C ALA A 44 -2.88 5.07 -7.96
N SER A 45 -4.12 4.73 -8.28
CA SER A 45 -4.93 5.49 -9.24
C SER A 45 -5.20 6.91 -8.76
N ARG A 46 -5.52 7.09 -7.47
CA ARG A 46 -5.71 8.41 -6.85
C ARG A 46 -4.45 9.25 -6.88
N ILE A 47 -3.29 8.66 -6.55
CA ILE A 47 -2.00 9.35 -6.60
C ILE A 47 -1.76 9.93 -7.99
N ILE A 48 -1.94 9.12 -9.02
CA ILE A 48 -1.69 9.53 -10.41
C ILE A 48 -2.66 10.64 -10.82
N GLU A 49 -3.95 10.49 -10.50
CA GLU A 49 -4.97 11.50 -10.81
C GLU A 49 -4.63 12.85 -10.13
N ASP A 50 -4.28 12.83 -8.86
CA ASP A 50 -3.90 14.02 -8.10
C ASP A 50 -2.58 14.65 -8.62
N MET A 51 -1.61 13.85 -9.05
CA MET A 51 -0.32 14.37 -9.57
C MET A 51 -0.42 15.00 -10.96
N VAL A 52 -1.44 14.64 -11.74
CA VAL A 52 -1.69 15.19 -13.09
C VAL A 52 -2.73 16.30 -13.07
N SER A 53 -3.60 16.35 -12.04
CA SER A 53 -4.64 17.36 -11.90
C SER A 53 -4.08 18.78 -11.77
N ASP A 54 -4.72 19.71 -12.47
CA ASP A 54 -4.35 21.14 -12.50
C ASP A 54 -4.55 21.85 -11.16
N ASP A 55 -5.40 21.28 -10.29
CA ASP A 55 -5.84 21.91 -9.03
C ASP A 55 -5.08 21.40 -7.79
N PHE A 56 -4.06 20.55 -7.99
CA PHE A 56 -3.36 19.89 -6.89
C PHE A 56 -2.01 20.52 -6.59
N GLU A 57 -1.72 20.68 -5.29
CA GLU A 57 -0.50 21.32 -4.78
C GLU A 57 0.79 20.61 -5.21
N PHE A 58 0.69 19.33 -5.60
CA PHE A 58 1.80 18.48 -5.98
C PHE A 58 1.85 18.11 -7.46
N ARG A 59 1.23 18.94 -8.32
CA ARG A 59 1.31 18.75 -9.77
C ARG A 59 2.76 18.76 -10.24
N VAL A 60 3.28 17.61 -10.66
CA VAL A 60 4.66 17.47 -11.16
C VAL A 60 4.78 17.69 -12.66
N THR A 61 3.67 17.83 -13.37
CA THR A 61 3.63 18.08 -14.81
C THR A 61 3.28 19.53 -15.11
N ASP A 62 3.76 20.06 -16.23
CA ASP A 62 3.29 21.29 -16.86
C ASP A 62 2.96 20.97 -18.31
N GLY A 63 1.69 20.65 -18.59
CA GLY A 63 1.28 20.02 -19.84
C GLY A 63 1.83 18.59 -19.95
N ASP A 64 2.42 18.25 -21.11
CA ASP A 64 2.97 16.91 -21.38
C ASP A 64 4.41 16.71 -20.88
N LYS A 65 4.92 17.61 -20.02
CA LYS A 65 6.30 17.58 -19.54
C LYS A 65 6.37 17.56 -18.03
N VAL A 66 7.25 16.73 -17.49
CA VAL A 66 7.59 16.74 -16.07
C VAL A 66 8.37 18.01 -15.74
N ASN A 67 7.90 18.77 -14.76
CA ASN A 67 8.58 19.93 -14.21
C ASN A 67 9.57 19.47 -13.13
N VAL A 68 10.85 19.45 -13.47
CA VAL A 68 11.94 18.98 -12.61
C VAL A 68 12.06 19.80 -11.33
N THR A 69 11.74 21.10 -11.35
CA THR A 69 11.78 21.95 -10.15
C THR A 69 10.73 21.51 -9.14
N LYS A 70 9.47 21.36 -9.59
CA LYS A 70 8.38 20.88 -8.73
C LYS A 70 8.63 19.46 -8.23
N LEU A 71 9.20 18.61 -9.08
CA LEU A 71 9.61 17.26 -8.70
C LEU A 71 10.69 17.30 -7.60
N GLY A 72 11.63 18.24 -7.68
CA GLY A 72 12.65 18.47 -6.67
C GLY A 72 12.08 18.87 -5.32
N ASP A 73 11.03 19.69 -5.30
CA ASP A 73 10.34 20.13 -4.09
C ASP A 73 9.63 18.99 -3.34
N LEU A 74 9.34 17.87 -4.03
CA LEU A 74 8.72 16.70 -3.43
C LEU A 74 9.73 15.74 -2.80
N ILE A 75 11.01 15.83 -3.20
CA ILE A 75 12.04 14.89 -2.76
C ILE A 75 12.38 15.16 -1.30
N GLY A 76 12.31 14.09 -0.48
CA GLY A 76 12.51 14.17 0.96
C GLY A 76 11.26 14.57 1.75
N ASN A 77 10.16 14.95 1.09
CA ASN A 77 8.91 15.36 1.73
C ASN A 77 7.85 14.22 1.74
N TYR A 78 8.29 12.96 1.74
CA TYR A 78 7.41 11.79 1.68
C TYR A 78 6.27 11.81 2.72
N SER A 79 6.60 12.16 3.98
CA SER A 79 5.61 12.22 5.05
C SER A 79 4.49 13.22 4.77
N ASP A 80 4.83 14.38 4.20
CA ASP A 80 3.86 15.43 3.89
C ASP A 80 2.98 15.03 2.70
N ILE A 81 3.58 14.42 1.68
CA ILE A 81 2.87 13.89 0.52
C ILE A 81 1.89 12.80 0.95
N LYS A 82 2.35 11.83 1.75
CA LYS A 82 1.51 10.75 2.29
C LYS A 82 0.33 11.29 3.10
N SER A 83 0.58 12.27 3.96
CA SER A 83 -0.48 12.88 4.79
C SER A 83 -1.52 13.63 3.96
N LYS A 84 -1.10 14.34 2.92
CA LYS A 84 -2.01 15.14 2.08
C LYS A 84 -2.82 14.29 1.11
N LEU A 85 -2.22 13.22 0.56
CA LEU A 85 -2.91 12.23 -0.27
C LEU A 85 -3.82 11.29 0.54
N LYS A 86 -3.74 11.33 1.88
CA LYS A 86 -4.51 10.49 2.81
C LYS A 86 -4.33 8.99 2.53
N ILE A 87 -3.12 8.59 2.16
CA ILE A 87 -2.79 7.20 1.86
C ILE A 87 -2.28 6.54 3.12
N GLU A 88 -2.91 5.44 3.52
CA GLU A 88 -2.49 4.67 4.69
C GLU A 88 -1.27 3.79 4.37
N ASN A 89 -1.26 3.24 3.16
CA ASN A 89 -0.23 2.34 2.67
C ASN A 89 1.09 3.05 2.33
N GLU A 90 2.17 2.28 2.34
CA GLU A 90 3.46 2.74 1.84
C GLU A 90 3.44 2.71 0.31
N PHE A 91 4.00 3.73 -0.34
CA PHE A 91 4.01 3.84 -1.80
C PHE A 91 5.33 4.42 -2.30
N CYS A 92 5.58 4.23 -3.60
CA CYS A 92 6.72 4.76 -4.32
C CYS A 92 6.27 5.27 -5.69
N ILE A 93 6.65 6.50 -6.01
CA ILE A 93 6.46 7.10 -7.33
C ILE A 93 7.83 7.08 -8.02
N PHE A 94 7.91 6.42 -9.17
CA PHE A 94 9.13 6.36 -9.99
C PHE A 94 8.79 6.60 -11.45
N PHE A 95 9.81 6.88 -12.25
CA PHE A 95 9.68 7.10 -13.68
C PHE A 95 10.23 5.91 -14.44
N GLU A 96 9.54 5.54 -15.50
CA GLU A 96 9.88 4.41 -16.37
C GLU A 96 9.90 4.91 -17.82
N ASP A 97 10.86 4.46 -18.62
CA ASP A 97 10.89 4.73 -20.06
C ASP A 97 10.03 3.73 -20.85
N GLU A 98 9.95 3.90 -22.18
CA GLU A 98 9.15 3.02 -23.05
C GLU A 98 9.63 1.56 -23.08
N ASP A 99 10.91 1.33 -22.71
CA ASP A 99 11.55 0.01 -22.68
C ASP A 99 11.44 -0.66 -21.30
N GLY A 100 10.84 0.02 -20.32
CA GLY A 100 10.66 -0.46 -18.96
C GLY A 100 11.83 -0.20 -18.02
N ASN A 101 12.76 0.68 -18.39
CA ASN A 101 13.89 1.05 -17.54
C ASN A 101 13.52 2.19 -16.58
N ILE A 102 14.02 2.09 -15.35
CA ILE A 102 13.82 3.11 -14.32
C ILE A 102 14.67 4.35 -14.64
N ILE A 103 14.03 5.51 -14.70
CA ILE A 103 14.68 6.80 -14.89
C ILE A 103 14.99 7.42 -13.51
N TYR A 104 16.27 7.56 -13.19
CA TYR A 104 16.71 8.19 -11.94
C TYR A 104 16.48 9.70 -11.96
N ILE A 105 16.00 10.23 -10.83
CA ILE A 105 15.80 11.66 -10.62
C ILE A 105 17.10 12.26 -10.09
N ASN A 106 17.74 13.10 -10.90
CA ASN A 106 18.98 13.79 -10.53
C ASN A 106 18.71 15.29 -10.31
N ILE A 107 18.70 15.71 -9.04
CA ILE A 107 18.36 17.10 -8.63
C ILE A 107 19.61 17.87 -8.20
N SER A 108 20.66 17.15 -7.81
CA SER A 108 21.92 17.74 -7.36
C SER A 108 23.07 16.87 -7.83
N GLU A 109 24.21 17.49 -8.17
CA GLU A 109 25.38 16.86 -8.81
C GLU A 109 25.91 15.58 -8.11
N ASN A 110 25.46 15.27 -6.88
CA ASN A 110 25.89 14.11 -6.10
C ASN A 110 24.75 13.23 -5.54
N ARG A 111 23.48 13.42 -5.93
CA ARG A 111 22.38 12.55 -5.44
C ARG A 111 21.42 12.16 -6.56
N ASN A 112 21.36 10.86 -6.78
CA ASN A 112 20.37 10.20 -7.63
C ASN A 112 19.30 9.57 -6.74
N TYR A 113 18.04 9.84 -7.06
CA TYR A 113 16.90 9.26 -6.40
C TYR A 113 16.23 8.28 -7.36
N THR A 114 15.93 7.06 -6.88
CA THR A 114 15.19 6.06 -7.68
C THR A 114 13.72 6.45 -7.84
N GLY A 115 13.19 7.24 -6.90
CA GLY A 115 11.81 7.70 -6.89
C GLY A 115 11.52 8.58 -5.68
N ILE A 116 10.25 8.88 -5.49
CA ILE A 116 9.70 9.64 -4.35
C ILE A 116 8.80 8.69 -3.58
N GLY A 117 9.21 8.27 -2.39
CA GLY A 117 8.46 7.27 -1.66
C GLY A 117 9.10 6.80 -0.38
N SER A 118 8.65 5.61 0.03
CA SER A 118 9.19 4.92 1.18
C SER A 118 10.46 4.14 0.84
N GLY A 119 11.52 4.33 1.64
CA GLY A 119 12.77 3.58 1.50
C GLY A 119 12.66 2.08 1.82
N ILE A 120 11.51 1.60 2.30
CA ILE A 120 11.25 0.16 2.47
C ILE A 120 10.83 -0.52 1.16
N ILE A 121 10.39 0.28 0.17
CA ILE A 121 9.96 -0.21 -1.14
C ILE A 121 11.17 -0.18 -2.06
N ASN A 122 11.45 -1.32 -2.70
CA ASN A 122 12.55 -1.46 -3.64
C ASN A 122 12.03 -1.43 -5.07
N VAL A 123 12.64 -0.58 -5.90
CA VAL A 123 12.37 -0.48 -7.34
C VAL A 123 13.68 -0.82 -8.06
N GLY A 124 13.67 -1.88 -8.87
CA GLY A 124 14.89 -2.40 -9.49
C GLY A 124 15.98 -2.86 -8.51
N GLY A 125 15.61 -3.22 -7.27
CA GLY A 125 16.54 -3.62 -6.22
C GLY A 125 17.17 -2.46 -5.43
N ILE A 126 16.73 -1.22 -5.68
CA ILE A 126 17.22 -0.02 -5.00
C ILE A 126 16.06 0.60 -4.19
N PRO A 127 16.30 1.05 -2.95
CA PRO A 127 15.30 1.77 -2.16
C PRO A 127 14.73 2.98 -2.88
N CYS A 128 13.43 3.23 -2.68
CA CYS A 128 12.72 4.40 -3.21
C CYS A 128 12.88 5.63 -2.29
N SER A 129 14.11 6.12 -2.11
CA SER A 129 14.43 7.28 -1.27
C SER A 129 15.77 7.92 -1.60
#